data_AF-Q2CG60-F1
#
_entry.id   AF-Q2CG60-F1
#
_cell.length_a   1.000
_cell.length_b   1.000
_cell.length_c   1.000
_cell.angle_alpha   90.00
_cell.angle_beta   90.00
_cell.angle_gamma   90.00
#
_symmetry.space_group_name_H-M   'P 1'
#
loop_
_entity.id
_entity.type
_entity.pdbx_description
1 polymer ?
#
loop_
_entity_poly.entity_id
_entity_poly.type
_entity_poly.pdbx_seq_one_letter_code
_entity_poly.pdbx_strand_id
1 'polypeptide(L)'
;MRRLISLAVALAPLAVGAQEAVLDEDPGPMSDSDMALLVKADDVSDAEIYTLAEGYDEAFWASGEDFGPVLSNLQSIGEVEDVMLDRDGRVVGVTVDVGGFLGIGEKEVLLPLNDIRLVAEDDDDLMIVTRLTEEQLEAQDDVGGVFGD
;
A
#
# COMPACT_ATOMS: atom_id res chain seq x y z
N MET A 1 -28.11 -46.60 61.10
CA MET A 1 -26.92 -45.81 61.51
C MET A 1 -26.61 -44.85 60.35
N ARG A 2 -26.87 -43.54 60.44
CA ARG A 2 -25.88 -42.43 60.70
C ARG A 2 -24.62 -42.56 59.81
N ARG A 3 -24.19 -41.60 58.97
CA ARG A 3 -24.29 -40.12 59.00
C ARG A 3 -24.22 -39.49 57.58
N LEU A 4 -24.83 -38.32 57.44
CA LEU A 4 -24.70 -37.36 56.34
C LEU A 4 -23.41 -36.52 56.51
N ILE A 5 -22.74 -36.19 55.40
CA ILE A 5 -21.83 -35.04 55.30
C ILE A 5 -22.28 -34.25 54.08
N SER A 6 -22.84 -33.06 54.34
CA SER A 6 -23.16 -32.06 53.33
C SER A 6 -21.88 -31.33 52.93
N LEU A 7 -21.57 -31.29 51.63
CA LEU A 7 -20.57 -30.38 51.07
C LEU A 7 -21.30 -29.40 50.16
N ALA A 8 -21.38 -28.14 50.59
CA ALA A 8 -21.82 -27.04 49.75
C ALA A 8 -20.63 -26.59 48.90
N VAL A 9 -20.77 -26.67 47.57
CA VAL A 9 -19.85 -26.00 46.63
C VAL A 9 -20.59 -24.81 46.04
N ALA A 10 -19.97 -23.65 46.21
CA ALA A 10 -20.49 -22.36 45.80
C ALA A 10 -20.49 -22.18 44.28
N LEU A 11 -21.50 -21.44 43.82
CA LEU A 11 -21.79 -21.02 42.46
C LEU A 11 -20.73 -20.02 41.96
N ALA A 12 -20.28 -20.15 40.71
CA ALA A 12 -19.67 -19.04 39.98
C ALA A 12 -20.35 -18.94 38.59
N PRO A 13 -20.83 -17.75 38.16
CA PRO A 13 -21.36 -17.56 36.82
C PRO A 13 -20.24 -17.59 35.79
N LEU A 14 -20.49 -18.24 34.66
CA LEU A 14 -19.61 -18.27 33.49
C LEU A 14 -19.48 -16.84 32.93
N ALA A 15 -18.25 -16.33 32.90
CA ALA A 15 -17.92 -15.10 32.21
C ALA A 15 -18.09 -15.29 30.70
N VAL A 16 -18.93 -14.46 30.11
CA VAL A 16 -19.05 -14.25 28.67
C VAL A 16 -17.68 -13.82 28.16
N GLY A 17 -17.11 -14.56 27.21
CA GLY A 17 -15.88 -14.19 26.51
C GLY A 17 -16.10 -12.88 25.77
N ALA A 18 -15.73 -11.78 26.43
CA ALA A 18 -15.64 -10.47 25.81
C ALA A 18 -14.53 -10.51 24.77
N GLN A 19 -14.81 -9.87 23.64
CA GLN A 19 -13.87 -9.51 22.59
C GLN A 19 -12.53 -9.07 23.21
N GLU A 20 -11.43 -9.55 22.64
CA GLU A 20 -10.11 -8.99 22.94
C GLU A 20 -10.17 -7.49 22.65
N ALA A 21 -10.28 -6.72 23.72
CA ALA A 21 -10.01 -5.31 23.69
C ALA A 21 -8.55 -5.20 23.28
N VAL A 22 -8.33 -4.72 22.06
CA VAL A 22 -7.08 -4.07 21.68
C VAL A 22 -6.89 -2.92 22.68
N LEU A 23 -6.21 -3.21 23.78
CA LEU A 23 -5.74 -2.21 24.71
C LEU A 23 -4.78 -1.34 23.92
N ASP A 24 -4.95 -0.02 24.02
CA ASP A 24 -4.06 1.00 23.48
C ASP A 24 -2.61 0.74 23.93
N GLU A 25 -1.89 -0.12 23.19
CA GLU A 25 -0.44 -0.17 23.24
C GLU A 25 0.02 1.11 22.55
N ASP A 26 0.43 2.10 23.36
CA ASP A 26 1.30 3.16 22.91
C ASP A 26 2.40 2.49 22.07
N PRO A 27 2.44 2.70 20.73
CA PRO A 27 3.40 2.01 19.90
C PRO A 27 4.75 2.44 20.43
N GLY A 28 5.44 1.49 21.06
CA GLY A 28 6.78 1.72 21.59
C GLY A 28 7.68 2.30 20.48
N PRO A 29 8.84 2.86 20.85
CA PRO A 29 9.77 3.37 19.86
C PRO A 29 9.99 2.32 18.78
N MET A 30 9.77 2.73 17.52
CA MET A 30 9.91 1.86 16.36
C MET A 30 11.33 1.26 16.34
N SER A 31 11.43 -0.03 16.02
CA SER A 31 12.72 -0.73 15.93
C SER A 31 13.53 -0.19 14.74
N ASP A 32 14.86 -0.20 14.84
CA ASP A 32 15.75 0.16 13.72
C ASP A 32 15.46 -0.67 12.46
N SER A 33 15.07 -1.93 12.63
CA SER A 33 14.69 -2.80 11.50
C SER A 33 13.39 -2.36 10.84
N ASP A 34 12.44 -1.86 11.62
CA ASP A 34 11.16 -1.37 11.09
C ASP A 34 11.37 -0.03 10.39
N MET A 35 12.23 0.84 10.94
CA MET A 35 12.61 2.10 10.30
C MET A 35 13.31 1.89 8.95
N ALA A 36 14.13 0.85 8.83
CA ALA A 36 14.82 0.50 7.59
C ALA A 36 13.88 0.01 6.47
N LEU A 37 12.63 -0.32 6.79
CA LEU A 37 11.60 -0.69 5.82
C LEU A 37 10.73 0.49 5.40
N LEU A 38 10.93 1.68 5.99
CA LEU A 38 10.18 2.88 5.63
C LEU A 38 10.72 3.47 4.34
N VAL A 39 9.79 3.96 3.52
CA VAL A 39 10.06 4.75 2.32
C VAL A 39 9.67 6.19 2.62
N LYS A 40 10.53 7.17 2.29
CA LYS A 40 10.16 8.58 2.46
C LYS A 40 9.12 8.93 1.39
N ALA A 41 8.09 9.69 1.77
CA ALA A 41 7.09 10.17 0.81
C ALA A 41 7.72 11.02 -0.31
N ASP A 42 8.77 11.78 0.03
CA ASP A 42 9.62 12.55 -0.89
C ASP A 42 10.27 11.68 -1.97
N ASP A 43 10.72 10.46 -1.62
CA ASP A 43 11.29 9.54 -2.59
C ASP A 43 10.19 8.90 -3.46
N VAL A 44 8.95 8.85 -2.96
CA VAL A 44 7.78 8.36 -3.71
C VAL A 44 7.29 9.40 -4.71
N SER A 45 7.25 10.69 -4.33
CA SER A 45 6.79 11.76 -5.19
C SER A 45 7.69 11.99 -6.40
N ASP A 46 8.99 11.68 -6.32
CA ASP A 46 9.91 11.83 -7.46
C ASP A 46 10.09 10.51 -8.25
N ALA A 47 9.28 9.49 -7.97
CA ALA A 47 9.46 8.16 -8.55
C ALA A 47 8.86 8.07 -9.96
N GLU A 48 9.63 7.49 -10.88
CA GLU A 48 9.10 7.09 -12.17
C GLU A 48 8.15 5.88 -12.03
N ILE A 49 7.08 5.89 -12.82
CA ILE A 49 6.14 4.78 -12.90
C ILE A 49 6.34 3.94 -14.15
N TYR A 50 6.37 2.63 -13.94
CA TYR A 50 6.61 1.65 -14.97
C TYR A 50 5.45 0.67 -15.08
N THR A 51 5.09 0.26 -16.29
CA THR A 51 4.00 -0.70 -16.52
C THR A 51 4.52 -2.10 -16.83
N LEU A 52 3.82 -3.10 -16.28
CA LEU A 52 3.95 -4.50 -16.68
C LEU A 52 3.12 -4.87 -17.92
N ALA A 53 2.31 -3.96 -18.50
CA ALA A 53 1.26 -4.24 -19.48
C ALA A 53 1.54 -5.38 -20.48
N GLU A 54 2.69 -5.35 -21.17
CA GLU A 54 3.04 -6.35 -22.18
C GLU A 54 3.45 -7.72 -21.60
N GLY A 55 3.87 -7.76 -20.33
CA GLY A 55 4.31 -8.94 -19.59
C GLY A 55 3.51 -9.24 -18.32
N TYR A 56 2.31 -8.67 -18.16
CA TYR A 56 1.51 -8.85 -16.95
C TYR A 56 1.05 -10.30 -16.81
N ASP A 57 1.37 -10.89 -15.67
CA ASP A 57 0.88 -12.19 -15.23
C ASP A 57 0.26 -12.06 -13.84
N GLU A 58 -1.01 -12.44 -13.72
CA GLU A 58 -1.77 -12.30 -12.48
C GLU A 58 -1.20 -13.16 -11.34
N ALA A 59 -0.65 -14.34 -11.66
CA ALA A 59 -0.08 -15.23 -10.66
C ALA A 59 1.24 -14.68 -10.11
N PHE A 60 2.09 -14.11 -10.98
CA PHE A 60 3.30 -13.40 -10.60
C PHE A 60 3.01 -12.15 -9.77
N TRP A 61 2.01 -11.35 -10.15
CA TRP A 61 1.62 -10.19 -9.35
C TRP A 61 1.14 -10.61 -7.96
N ALA A 62 0.27 -11.62 -7.90
CA ALA A 62 -0.28 -12.13 -6.65
C ALA A 62 0.74 -12.88 -5.77
N SER A 63 1.82 -13.42 -6.36
CA SER A 63 2.87 -14.12 -5.60
C SER A 63 3.74 -13.16 -4.78
N GLY A 64 3.81 -11.88 -5.19
CA GLY A 64 4.68 -10.89 -4.56
C GLY A 64 6.16 -11.17 -4.79
N GLU A 65 6.51 -12.02 -5.75
CA GLU A 65 7.90 -12.31 -6.12
C GLU A 65 8.61 -11.04 -6.61
N ASP A 66 9.92 -10.96 -6.37
CA ASP A 66 10.74 -9.86 -6.87
C ASP A 66 10.78 -9.83 -8.40
N PHE A 67 10.80 -8.62 -8.97
CA PHE A 67 10.76 -8.42 -10.41
C PHE A 67 12.02 -8.91 -11.13
N GLY A 68 13.19 -8.88 -10.47
CA GLY A 68 14.45 -9.41 -10.98
C GLY A 68 14.71 -9.00 -12.44
N PRO A 69 14.89 -9.96 -13.39
CA PRO A 69 15.22 -9.65 -14.78
C PRO A 69 14.07 -8.99 -15.57
N VAL A 70 12.84 -8.96 -15.04
CA VAL A 70 11.69 -8.32 -15.72
C VAL A 70 11.85 -6.80 -15.73
N LEU A 71 12.52 -6.23 -14.70
CA LEU A 71 12.73 -4.78 -14.55
C LEU A 71 13.34 -4.15 -15.81
N SER A 72 14.30 -4.82 -16.45
CA SER A 72 14.99 -4.31 -17.64
C SER A 72 14.12 -4.19 -18.90
N ASN A 73 12.89 -4.74 -18.88
CA ASN A 73 11.96 -4.67 -20.01
C ASN A 73 10.72 -3.84 -19.69
N LEU A 74 10.66 -3.19 -18.53
CA LEU A 74 9.53 -2.34 -18.19
C LEU A 74 9.57 -1.04 -19.02
N GLN A 75 8.38 -0.53 -19.31
CA GLN A 75 8.21 0.75 -19.98
C GLN A 75 7.81 1.80 -18.95
N SER A 76 8.54 2.92 -18.90
CA SER A 76 8.11 4.11 -18.17
C SER A 76 6.88 4.73 -18.86
N ILE A 77 5.89 5.10 -18.06
CA ILE A 77 4.59 5.62 -18.52
C ILE A 77 4.23 6.96 -17.88
N GLY A 78 5.08 7.47 -16.99
CA GLY A 78 4.80 8.69 -16.23
C GLY A 78 5.69 8.86 -15.00
N GLU A 79 5.32 9.84 -14.19
CA GLU A 79 5.98 10.22 -12.94
C GLU A 79 4.91 10.38 -11.85
N VAL A 80 5.25 10.04 -10.61
CA VAL A 80 4.39 10.33 -9.47
C VAL A 80 4.39 11.85 -9.23
N GLU A 81 3.28 12.40 -8.75
CA GLU A 81 3.24 13.79 -8.27
C GLU A 81 3.13 13.81 -6.75
N ASP A 82 2.16 13.09 -6.18
CA ASP A 82 1.87 13.15 -4.76
C ASP A 82 1.48 11.80 -4.15
N VAL A 83 1.71 11.68 -2.83
CA VAL A 83 1.20 10.58 -2.01
C VAL A 83 -0.13 10.97 -1.38
N MET A 84 -1.16 10.18 -1.63
CA MET A 84 -2.51 10.48 -1.19
C MET A 84 -2.85 9.76 0.12
N LEU A 85 -3.31 10.54 1.11
CA LEU A 85 -3.75 10.04 2.41
C LEU A 85 -5.24 10.32 2.63
N ASP A 86 -5.93 9.39 3.28
CA ASP A 86 -7.27 9.63 3.80
C ASP A 86 -7.22 10.48 5.09
N ARG A 87 -8.40 10.89 5.57
CA ARG A 87 -8.54 11.69 6.80
C ARG A 87 -8.17 10.95 8.08
N ASP A 88 -8.08 9.63 8.02
CA ASP A 88 -7.62 8.80 9.12
C ASP A 88 -6.09 8.63 9.10
N GLY A 89 -5.39 9.23 8.13
CA GLY A 89 -3.95 9.18 7.96
C GLY A 89 -3.44 7.93 7.26
N ARG A 90 -4.30 7.16 6.59
CA ARG A 90 -3.88 5.99 5.80
C ARG A 90 -3.53 6.41 4.40
N VAL A 91 -2.41 5.93 3.88
CA VAL A 91 -2.06 6.08 2.47
C VAL A 91 -3.06 5.28 1.64
N VAL A 92 -3.69 5.92 0.66
CA VAL A 92 -4.69 5.30 -0.24
C VAL A 92 -4.11 5.01 -1.62
N GLY A 93 -3.09 5.76 -2.02
CA GLY A 93 -2.50 5.67 -3.35
C GLY A 93 -1.53 6.81 -3.61
N VAL A 94 -1.20 6.98 -4.89
CA VAL A 94 -0.38 8.07 -5.41
C VAL A 94 -1.09 8.71 -6.59
N THR A 95 -0.91 10.00 -6.81
CA THR A 95 -1.26 10.61 -8.11
C THR A 95 -0.09 10.51 -9.05
N VAL A 96 -0.40 10.32 -10.32
CA VAL A 96 0.58 10.08 -11.37
C VAL A 96 0.18 10.87 -12.59
N ASP A 97 1.14 11.59 -13.15
CA ASP A 97 1.01 12.19 -14.46
C ASP A 97 1.33 11.14 -15.53
N VAL A 98 0.32 10.83 -16.33
CA VAL A 98 0.41 9.79 -17.35
C VAL A 98 0.28 10.40 -18.74
N GLY A 99 1.17 9.97 -19.64
CA GLY A 99 1.15 10.32 -21.05
C GLY A 99 1.69 11.73 -21.33
N GLY A 100 1.31 12.29 -22.48
CA GLY A 100 1.76 13.59 -22.95
C GLY A 100 3.17 13.60 -23.57
N PHE A 101 3.50 14.69 -24.25
CA PHE A 101 4.83 14.91 -24.81
C PHE A 101 5.33 16.25 -24.31
N LEU A 102 6.25 16.22 -23.33
CA LEU A 102 6.89 17.40 -22.74
C LEU A 102 5.95 18.31 -21.93
N GLY A 103 5.15 17.78 -20.99
CA GLY A 103 4.29 18.62 -20.15
C GLY A 103 2.96 19.01 -20.79
N ILE A 104 2.67 18.49 -21.99
CA ILE A 104 1.47 18.89 -22.76
C ILE A 104 0.63 17.66 -23.03
N GLY A 105 -0.60 17.71 -22.53
CA GLY A 105 -1.56 16.61 -22.66
C GLY A 105 -1.34 15.48 -21.66
N GLU A 106 -0.51 15.72 -20.64
CA GLU A 106 -0.46 14.90 -19.44
C GLU A 106 -1.80 14.92 -18.74
N LYS A 107 -2.10 13.80 -18.08
CA LYS A 107 -3.30 13.64 -17.29
C LYS A 107 -2.91 13.09 -15.94
N GLU A 108 -3.35 13.78 -14.90
CA GLU A 108 -3.14 13.34 -13.54
C GLU A 108 -4.23 12.33 -13.13
N VAL A 109 -3.81 11.16 -12.65
CA VAL A 109 -4.71 10.08 -12.24
C VAL A 109 -4.32 9.51 -10.88
N LEU A 110 -5.31 9.06 -10.11
CA LEU A 110 -5.06 8.41 -8.82
C LEU A 110 -4.84 6.92 -9.01
N LEU A 111 -3.65 6.42 -8.68
CA LEU A 111 -3.36 4.99 -8.60
C LEU A 111 -3.51 4.47 -7.17
N PRO A 112 -4.43 3.53 -6.93
CA PRO A 112 -4.55 2.88 -5.63
C PRO A 112 -3.30 2.07 -5.27
N LEU A 113 -2.95 2.01 -3.98
CA LEU A 113 -1.81 1.22 -3.50
C LEU A 113 -1.85 -0.26 -3.92
N ASN A 114 -3.04 -0.83 -4.13
CA ASN A 114 -3.19 -2.24 -4.53
C ASN A 114 -2.79 -2.52 -5.98
N ASP A 115 -2.69 -1.47 -6.81
CA ASP A 115 -2.33 -1.55 -8.22
C ASP A 115 -0.85 -1.27 -8.46
N ILE A 116 -0.10 -0.91 -7.40
CA ILE A 116 1.32 -0.58 -7.49
C ILE A 116 2.18 -1.47 -6.57
N ARG A 117 3.43 -1.64 -6.96
CA ARG A 117 4.49 -2.24 -6.14
C ARG A 117 5.71 -1.33 -6.18
N LEU A 118 6.25 -1.05 -5.00
CA LEU A 118 7.48 -0.30 -4.83
C LEU A 118 8.67 -1.26 -5.02
N VAL A 119 9.64 -0.82 -5.82
CA VAL A 119 10.87 -1.56 -6.11
C VAL A 119 12.02 -0.63 -5.80
N ALA A 120 12.89 -1.04 -4.87
CA ALA A 120 14.13 -0.34 -4.63
C ALA A 120 15.12 -0.67 -5.75
N GLU A 121 15.67 0.36 -6.39
CA GLU A 121 16.84 0.26 -7.28
C GLU A 121 18.14 0.38 -6.46
N ASP A 122 19.26 0.30 -7.16
CA ASP A 122 20.57 0.64 -6.58
C ASP A 122 20.62 2.16 -6.23
N ASP A 123 21.49 2.56 -5.29
CA ASP A 123 21.74 3.97 -4.93
C ASP A 123 20.54 4.77 -4.34
N ASP A 124 19.60 4.10 -3.66
CA ASP A 124 18.42 4.70 -2.99
C ASP A 124 17.34 5.23 -3.94
N ASP A 125 17.43 4.95 -5.25
CA ASP A 125 16.38 5.29 -6.20
C ASP A 125 15.16 4.36 -6.04
N LEU A 126 13.96 4.93 -6.17
CA LEU A 126 12.70 4.22 -6.01
C LEU A 126 11.97 4.14 -7.35
N MET A 127 11.60 2.93 -7.72
CA MET A 127 10.76 2.66 -8.89
C MET A 127 9.37 2.23 -8.42
N ILE A 128 8.33 2.73 -9.09
CA ILE A 128 6.97 2.22 -8.92
C ILE A 128 6.58 1.39 -10.13
N VAL A 129 6.14 0.16 -9.90
CA VAL A 129 5.63 -0.72 -10.95
C VAL A 129 4.13 -0.91 -10.79
N THR A 130 3.38 -0.65 -11.86
CA THR A 130 1.93 -0.87 -11.93
C THR A 130 1.58 -2.02 -12.86
N ARG A 131 0.46 -2.67 -12.56
CA ARG A 131 -0.18 -3.66 -13.44
C ARG A 131 -1.08 -3.04 -14.52
N LEU A 132 -1.35 -1.73 -14.42
CA LEU A 132 -2.22 -1.01 -15.36
C LEU A 132 -1.43 -0.54 -16.57
N THR A 133 -2.05 -0.55 -17.74
CA THR A 133 -1.45 0.02 -18.97
C THR A 133 -1.60 1.53 -19.00
N GLU A 134 -0.74 2.21 -19.77
CA GLU A 134 -0.84 3.65 -20.01
C GLU A 134 -2.26 4.03 -20.48
N GLU A 135 -2.83 3.29 -21.45
CA GLU A 135 -4.18 3.57 -21.96
C GLU A 135 -5.28 3.36 -20.91
N GLN A 136 -5.09 2.41 -19.99
CA GLN A 136 -6.04 2.20 -18.90
C GLN A 136 -6.03 3.36 -17.91
N LEU A 137 -4.85 3.94 -17.66
CA LEU A 137 -4.68 5.11 -16.82
C LEU A 137 -5.25 6.36 -17.51
N GLU A 138 -4.92 6.60 -18.77
CA GLU A 138 -5.47 7.71 -19.57
C GLU A 138 -7.01 7.67 -19.64
N ALA A 139 -7.63 6.49 -19.54
CA ALA A 139 -9.07 6.30 -19.53
C ALA A 139 -9.76 6.61 -18.19
N GLN A 140 -9.01 6.81 -17.09
CA GLN A 140 -9.58 7.13 -15.77
C GLN A 140 -10.11 8.56 -15.69
N ASP A 141 -10.67 8.96 -14.54
CA ASP A 141 -11.01 10.37 -14.30
C ASP A 141 -9.74 11.17 -14.01
N ASP A 142 -9.66 12.38 -14.57
CA ASP A 142 -8.61 13.35 -14.25
C ASP A 142 -8.83 13.90 -12.84
N VAL A 143 -7.79 13.85 -12.01
CA VAL A 143 -7.85 14.28 -10.61
C VAL A 143 -7.08 15.56 -10.31
N GLY A 144 -6.25 16.09 -11.22
CA GLY A 144 -5.39 17.24 -10.90
C GLY A 144 -6.16 18.52 -10.60
N GLY A 145 -7.30 18.72 -11.28
CA GLY A 145 -8.20 19.83 -10.99
C GLY A 145 -8.94 19.74 -9.65
N VAL A 146 -8.88 18.59 -8.95
CA VAL A 146 -9.59 18.36 -7.68
C VAL A 146 -8.79 18.86 -6.50
N PHE A 147 -7.46 18.78 -6.57
CA PHE A 147 -6.56 19.09 -5.45
C PHE A 147 -6.00 20.51 -5.49
N GLY A 148 -6.00 21.14 -6.67
CA GLY A 148 -5.89 22.59 -6.86
C GLY A 148 -4.51 23.16 -6.56
N ASP A 149 -3.70 23.29 -7.62
CA ASP A 149 -2.54 24.20 -7.68
C ASP A 149 -2.90 25.69 -7.64
#